data_AF-A0A699YNV5-F1
#
_entry.id   AF-A0A699YNV5-F1
#
_cell.length_a   1.000
_cell.length_b   1.000
_cell.length_c   1.000
_cell.angle_alpha   90.00
_cell.angle_beta   90.00
_cell.angle_gamma   90.00
#
_symmetry.space_group_name_H-M   'P 1'
#
loop_
_entity.id
_entity.type
_entity.pdbx_description
1 polymer ?
#
loop_
_entity_poly.entity_id
_entity_poly.type
_entity_poly.pdbx_seq_one_letter_code
_entity_poly.pdbx_strand_id
1 'polypeptide(L)'
;MVLGFGVFMAEALMSYQAPLLPWLTRQGRKTVHWVLHSLALLCIALGLLAAYKSHSLKLPVPIPNWYSPHSFLGLTTMALLAVQFVVAASAYLYPGASLAFRLALGPLHKFSGKAVWVMGLAAIATGLQEKTSFLQTGKGLKGDQLYSGIVRLPAVAMVLLALLGLVVLYHQVSSRVAG
;
A
#
# COMPACT_ATOMS: atom_id res chain seq x y z
N MET A 1 3.29 5.08 5.33
CA MET A 1 2.97 4.60 3.96
C MET A 1 3.75 3.34 3.58
N VAL A 2 5.09 3.35 3.56
CA VAL A 2 5.91 2.18 3.15
C VAL A 2 5.60 0.93 3.97
N LEU A 3 5.60 1.00 5.30
CA LEU A 3 5.23 -0.16 6.15
C LEU A 3 3.80 -0.65 5.90
N GLY A 4 2.86 0.27 5.60
CA GLY A 4 1.47 -0.09 5.35
C GLY A 4 1.29 -0.82 4.02
N PHE A 5 1.61 -0.16 2.91
CA PHE A 5 1.43 -0.74 1.57
C PHE A 5 2.53 -1.73 1.20
N GLY A 6 3.80 -1.38 1.41
CA GLY A 6 4.95 -2.18 0.97
C GLY A 6 5.22 -3.41 1.84
N VAL A 7 4.80 -3.42 3.11
CA VAL A 7 5.07 -4.55 4.01
C VAL A 7 3.77 -5.24 4.41
N PHE A 8 2.98 -4.65 5.32
CA PHE A 8 1.82 -5.32 5.88
C PHE A 8 0.77 -5.72 4.84
N MET A 9 0.47 -4.84 3.89
CA MET A 9 -0.50 -5.16 2.84
C MET A 9 0.03 -6.21 1.85
N ALA A 10 1.34 -6.18 1.52
CA ALA A 10 1.96 -7.19 0.68
C ALA A 10 1.87 -8.59 1.32
N GLU A 11 2.22 -8.70 2.61
CA GLU A 11 2.07 -9.93 3.39
C GLU A 11 0.60 -10.35 3.52
N ALA A 12 -0.32 -9.40 3.71
CA ALA A 12 -1.74 -9.68 3.78
C ALA A 12 -2.27 -10.31 2.48
N LEU A 13 -1.85 -9.81 1.32
CA LEU A 13 -2.20 -10.38 0.00
C LEU A 13 -1.71 -11.83 -0.13
N MET A 14 -0.49 -12.12 0.34
CA MET A 14 0.12 -13.45 0.26
C MET A 14 -0.32 -14.41 1.36
N SER A 15 -0.98 -13.94 2.42
CA SER A 15 -1.30 -14.75 3.61
C SER A 15 -2.06 -16.04 3.33
N TYR A 16 -2.91 -16.07 2.31
CA TYR A 16 -3.61 -17.29 1.88
C TYR A 16 -2.74 -18.29 1.15
N GLN A 17 -1.55 -17.88 0.70
CA GLN A 17 -0.60 -18.64 -0.12
C GLN A 17 0.78 -18.72 0.54
N ALA A 18 0.91 -18.32 1.80
CA ALA A 18 2.17 -18.29 2.52
C ALA A 18 2.72 -19.72 2.65
N PRO A 19 3.84 -20.05 1.98
CA PRO A 19 4.41 -21.41 2.02
C PRO A 19 5.06 -21.71 3.36
N LEU A 20 5.41 -20.68 4.13
CA LEU A 20 6.07 -20.78 5.43
C LEU A 20 5.12 -21.20 6.56
N LEU A 21 3.81 -21.16 6.34
CA LEU A 21 2.79 -21.49 7.34
C LEU A 21 1.79 -22.53 6.81
N PRO A 22 2.26 -23.72 6.34
CA PRO A 22 1.41 -24.71 5.69
C PRO A 22 0.32 -25.27 6.63
N TRP A 23 0.59 -25.30 7.94
CA TRP A 23 -0.34 -25.79 8.97
C TRP A 23 -1.51 -24.85 9.27
N LEU A 24 -1.51 -23.60 8.78
CA LEU A 24 -2.61 -22.68 9.03
C LEU A 24 -3.87 -23.10 8.28
N THR A 25 -4.94 -23.32 9.04
CA THR A 25 -6.29 -23.53 8.51
C THR A 25 -6.75 -22.32 7.71
N ARG A 26 -7.76 -22.50 6.85
CA ARG A 26 -8.35 -21.40 6.07
C ARG A 26 -8.84 -20.25 6.96
N GLN A 27 -9.36 -20.56 8.14
CA GLN A 27 -9.78 -19.56 9.12
C GLN A 27 -8.58 -18.85 9.75
N GLY A 28 -7.50 -19.56 10.06
CA GLY A 28 -6.24 -18.95 10.53
C GLY A 28 -5.64 -17.98 9.50
N ARG A 29 -5.56 -18.40 8.23
CA ARG A 29 -5.09 -17.53 7.12
C ARG A 29 -5.96 -16.28 6.97
N LYS A 30 -7.28 -16.42 7.13
CA LYS A 30 -8.22 -15.28 7.14
C LYS A 30 -7.96 -14.32 8.29
N THR A 31 -7.70 -14.83 9.49
CA THR A 31 -7.35 -13.99 10.64
C THR A 31 -6.05 -13.23 10.39
N VAL A 32 -5.01 -13.91 9.87
CA VAL A 32 -3.74 -13.27 9.50
C VAL A 32 -3.96 -12.17 8.45
N HIS A 33 -4.68 -12.47 7.38
CA HIS A 33 -5.05 -11.50 6.34
C HIS A 33 -5.70 -10.25 6.94
N TRP A 34 -6.69 -10.46 7.82
CA TRP A 34 -7.43 -9.38 8.46
C TRP A 34 -6.57 -8.52 9.40
N VAL A 35 -5.75 -9.16 10.25
CA VAL A 35 -4.86 -8.46 11.18
C VAL A 35 -3.83 -7.63 10.40
N LEU A 36 -3.22 -8.20 9.36
CA LEU A 36 -2.22 -7.49 8.55
C LEU A 36 -2.83 -6.31 7.79
N HIS A 37 -4.04 -6.44 7.22
CA HIS A 37 -4.74 -5.30 6.62
C HIS A 37 -5.10 -4.22 7.66
N SER A 38 -5.46 -4.61 8.89
CA SER A 38 -5.76 -3.67 9.97
C SER A 38 -4.52 -2.88 10.40
N LEU A 39 -3.36 -3.56 10.54
CA LEU A 39 -2.08 -2.92 10.81
C LEU A 39 -1.66 -2.00 9.65
N ALA A 40 -1.87 -2.44 8.41
CA ALA A 40 -1.61 -1.61 7.23
C ALA A 40 -2.44 -0.32 7.26
N LEU A 41 -3.75 -0.43 7.52
CA LEU A 41 -4.67 0.70 7.61
C LEU A 41 -4.22 1.69 8.68
N LEU A 42 -3.81 1.21 9.86
CA LEU A 42 -3.28 2.04 10.94
C LEU A 42 -2.02 2.80 10.50
N CYS A 43 -1.03 2.11 9.91
CA CYS A 43 0.20 2.74 9.42
C CYS A 43 -0.06 3.77 8.30
N ILE A 44 -1.07 3.53 7.45
CA ILE A 44 -1.47 4.44 6.38
C ILE A 44 -2.15 5.68 6.96
N ALA A 45 -3.10 5.51 7.88
CA ALA A 45 -3.81 6.59 8.55
C ALA A 45 -2.85 7.50 9.34
N LEU A 46 -1.93 6.91 10.12
CA LEU A 46 -0.89 7.66 10.83
C LEU A 46 0.05 8.39 9.87
N GLY A 47 0.42 7.76 8.75
CA GLY A 47 1.23 8.39 7.70
C GLY A 47 0.53 9.60 7.06
N LEU A 48 -0.77 9.49 6.78
CA LEU A 48 -1.55 10.59 6.22
C LEU A 48 -1.65 11.75 7.22
N LEU A 49 -1.95 11.43 8.48
CA LEU A 49 -2.03 12.41 9.55
C LEU A 49 -0.70 13.14 9.74
N ALA A 50 0.42 12.42 9.68
CA ALA A 50 1.76 13.00 9.76
C ALA A 50 2.04 13.94 8.58
N ALA A 51 1.70 13.54 7.35
CA ALA A 51 1.86 14.38 6.16
C ALA A 51 1.02 15.67 6.26
N TYR A 52 -0.28 15.53 6.56
CA TYR A 52 -1.19 16.66 6.75
C TYR A 52 -0.70 17.63 7.84
N LYS A 53 -0.32 17.11 9.01
CA LYS A 53 0.22 17.94 10.09
C LYS A 53 1.54 18.61 9.69
N SER A 54 2.42 17.92 8.97
CA SER A 54 3.70 18.51 8.54
C SER A 54 3.53 19.70 7.60
N HIS A 55 2.45 19.72 6.80
CA HIS A 55 2.11 20.82 5.91
C HIS A 55 1.40 21.95 6.67
N SER A 56 0.35 21.60 7.41
CA SER A 56 -0.53 22.56 8.08
C SER A 56 0.15 23.26 9.26
N LEU A 57 1.10 22.60 9.93
CA LEU A 57 1.85 23.16 11.06
C LEU A 57 3.20 23.75 10.65
N LYS A 58 3.50 23.83 9.35
CA LYS A 58 4.77 24.42 8.90
C LYS A 58 4.78 25.92 9.15
N LEU A 59 5.89 26.41 9.69
CA LEU A 59 6.16 27.83 9.92
C LEU A 59 7.24 28.35 8.94
N PRO A 60 7.24 29.66 8.62
CA PRO A 60 6.25 30.67 9.03
C PRO A 60 4.92 30.58 8.25
N VAL A 61 4.94 29.95 7.08
CA VAL A 61 3.76 29.80 6.21
C VAL A 61 3.46 28.30 6.03
N PRO A 62 2.21 27.86 6.28
CA PRO A 62 1.78 26.50 6.01
C PRO A 62 1.94 26.11 4.54
N ILE A 63 2.20 24.83 4.28
CA ILE A 63 2.17 24.29 2.91
C ILE A 63 0.71 23.96 2.54
N PRO A 64 0.22 24.38 1.36
CA PRO A 64 -1.07 23.92 0.86
C PRO A 64 -1.13 22.38 0.81
N ASN A 65 -2.30 21.81 1.14
CA ASN A 65 -2.52 20.37 1.05
C ASN A 65 -3.15 20.00 -0.30
N TRP A 66 -3.03 18.72 -0.68
CA TRP A 66 -3.82 18.09 -1.74
C TRP A 66 -3.67 18.68 -3.15
N TYR A 67 -2.53 19.28 -3.50
CA TYR A 67 -2.33 19.89 -4.82
C TYR A 67 -1.54 19.00 -5.79
N SER A 68 -0.81 18.00 -5.30
CA SER A 68 0.12 17.23 -6.15
C SER A 68 -0.53 15.98 -6.75
N PRO A 69 -0.07 15.49 -7.92
CA PRO A 69 -0.50 14.20 -8.46
C PRO A 69 -0.35 13.04 -7.48
N HIS A 70 0.72 13.03 -6.68
CA HIS A 70 0.94 12.08 -5.60
C HIS A 70 -0.21 12.12 -4.57
N SER A 71 -0.63 13.32 -4.17
CA SER A 71 -1.70 13.48 -3.18
C SER A 71 -3.07 13.04 -3.70
N PHE A 72 -3.41 13.29 -4.97
CA PHE A 72 -4.63 12.76 -5.59
C PHE A 72 -4.61 11.24 -5.67
N LEU A 73 -3.51 10.65 -6.16
CA LEU A 73 -3.36 9.20 -6.23
C LEU A 73 -3.46 8.56 -4.83
N GLY A 74 -2.81 9.16 -3.83
CA GLY A 74 -2.86 8.71 -2.44
C GLY A 74 -4.27 8.75 -1.85
N LEU A 75 -4.99 9.86 -2.01
CA LEU A 75 -6.37 10.01 -1.53
C LEU A 75 -7.32 9.00 -2.19
N THR A 76 -7.26 8.84 -3.51
CA THR A 76 -8.07 7.84 -4.23
C THR A 76 -7.76 6.43 -3.74
N THR A 77 -6.48 6.09 -3.58
CA THR A 77 -6.04 4.78 -3.06
C THR A 77 -6.60 4.52 -1.66
N MET A 78 -6.55 5.51 -0.78
CA MET A 78 -7.06 5.38 0.59
C MET A 78 -8.58 5.25 0.64
N ALA A 79 -9.31 5.99 -0.18
CA ALA A 79 -10.76 5.85 -0.28
C ALA A 79 -11.16 4.44 -0.75
N LEU A 80 -10.50 3.93 -1.80
CA LEU A 80 -10.74 2.58 -2.30
C LEU A 80 -10.34 1.51 -1.26
N LEU A 81 -9.23 1.71 -0.53
CA LEU A 81 -8.83 0.82 0.56
C LEU A 81 -9.87 0.79 1.67
N ALA A 82 -10.42 1.93 2.07
CA ALA A 82 -11.45 2.01 3.10
C ALA A 82 -12.74 1.27 2.67
N VAL A 83 -13.20 1.52 1.44
CA VAL A 83 -14.35 0.80 0.86
C VAL A 83 -14.08 -0.71 0.85
N GLN A 84 -12.90 -1.11 0.38
CA GLN A 84 -12.51 -2.52 0.34
C GLN A 84 -12.52 -3.16 1.72
N PHE A 85 -11.96 -2.47 2.73
CA PHE A 85 -11.88 -2.97 4.09
C PHE A 85 -13.27 -3.17 4.70
N VAL A 86 -14.16 -2.17 4.57
CA VAL A 86 -15.53 -2.23 5.11
C VAL A 86 -16.37 -3.29 4.41
N VAL A 87 -16.34 -3.33 3.08
CA VAL A 87 -17.11 -4.32 2.29
C VAL A 87 -16.60 -5.74 2.55
N ALA A 88 -15.30 -5.96 2.65
CA ALA A 88 -14.73 -7.26 2.99
C ALA A 88 -15.05 -7.67 4.43
N ALA A 89 -15.02 -6.73 5.38
CA ALA A 89 -15.38 -6.97 6.77
C ALA A 89 -16.82 -7.46 6.88
N SER A 90 -17.77 -6.72 6.30
CA SER A 90 -19.19 -7.06 6.36
C SER A 90 -19.51 -8.37 5.63
N ALA A 91 -18.82 -8.65 4.52
CA ALA A 91 -19.05 -9.86 3.75
C ALA A 91 -18.43 -11.11 4.41
N TYR A 92 -17.20 -11.01 4.90
CA TYR A 92 -16.40 -12.18 5.27
C TYR A 92 -16.23 -12.37 6.78
N LEU A 93 -16.30 -11.36 7.65
CA LEU A 93 -16.25 -11.56 9.10
C LEU A 93 -17.61 -11.93 9.68
N TYR A 94 -17.64 -12.54 10.87
CA TYR A 94 -18.90 -12.91 11.53
C TYR A 94 -19.77 -11.66 11.79
N PRO A 95 -21.09 -11.68 11.53
CA PRO A 95 -21.93 -12.84 11.15
C PRO A 95 -21.78 -13.30 9.69
N GLY A 96 -21.26 -12.43 8.83
CA GLY A 96 -20.95 -12.72 7.43
C GLY A 96 -22.16 -12.64 6.51
N ALA A 97 -21.90 -12.30 5.26
CA ALA A 97 -22.95 -12.28 4.24
C ALA A 97 -23.32 -13.69 3.75
N SER A 98 -24.43 -13.77 3.01
CA SER A 98 -24.88 -15.02 2.37
C SER A 98 -23.77 -15.64 1.52
N LEU A 99 -23.80 -16.97 1.36
CA LEU A 99 -22.82 -17.66 0.53
C LEU A 99 -22.82 -17.13 -0.91
N ALA A 100 -24.01 -16.91 -1.49
CA ALA A 100 -24.16 -16.36 -2.84
C ALA A 100 -23.47 -15.00 -2.99
N PHE A 101 -23.67 -14.09 -2.05
CA PHE A 101 -23.01 -12.78 -2.07
C PHE A 101 -21.48 -12.90 -1.97
N ARG A 102 -20.99 -13.74 -1.05
CA ARG A 102 -19.54 -13.96 -0.88
C ARG A 102 -18.86 -14.55 -2.11
N LEU A 103 -19.56 -15.43 -2.85
CA LEU A 103 -19.08 -16.02 -4.11
C LEU A 103 -19.05 -14.97 -5.23
N ALA A 104 -20.08 -14.13 -5.34
CA ALA A 104 -20.11 -13.03 -6.31
C ALA A 104 -19.06 -11.94 -6.02
N LEU A 105 -18.88 -11.59 -4.75
CA LEU A 105 -17.91 -10.57 -4.31
C LEU A 105 -16.45 -11.05 -4.42
N GLY A 106 -16.20 -12.35 -4.29
CA GLY A 106 -14.85 -12.91 -4.20
C GLY A 106 -13.91 -12.51 -5.34
N PRO A 107 -14.30 -12.61 -6.62
CA PRO A 107 -13.49 -12.15 -7.75
C PRO A 107 -13.21 -10.65 -7.70
N LEU A 108 -14.22 -9.84 -7.39
CA LEU A 108 -14.09 -8.38 -7.29
C LEU A 108 -13.13 -8.00 -6.17
N HIS A 109 -13.33 -8.55 -4.96
CA HIS A 109 -12.46 -8.33 -3.81
C HIS A 109 -10.99 -8.67 -4.11
N LYS A 110 -10.73 -9.82 -4.75
CA LYS A 110 -9.36 -10.21 -5.14
C LYS A 110 -8.75 -9.26 -6.18
N PHE A 111 -9.52 -8.82 -7.17
CA PHE A 111 -9.03 -7.89 -8.19
C PHE A 111 -8.78 -6.50 -7.60
N SER A 112 -9.78 -5.90 -6.97
CA SER A 112 -9.69 -4.55 -6.42
C SER A 112 -8.68 -4.47 -5.28
N GLY A 113 -8.50 -5.53 -4.47
CA GLY A 113 -7.46 -5.58 -3.44
C GLY A 113 -6.05 -5.46 -4.03
N LYS A 114 -5.77 -6.17 -5.13
CA LYS A 114 -4.49 -6.07 -5.86
C LYS A 114 -4.34 -4.70 -6.53
N ALA A 115 -5.40 -4.19 -7.15
CA ALA A 115 -5.36 -2.87 -7.80
C ALA A 115 -5.05 -1.76 -6.79
N VAL A 116 -5.74 -1.74 -5.63
CA VAL A 116 -5.48 -0.77 -4.55
C VAL A 116 -4.05 -0.90 -4.01
N TRP A 117 -3.54 -2.13 -3.87
CA TRP A 117 -2.16 -2.34 -3.45
C TRP A 117 -1.15 -1.76 -4.44
N VAL A 118 -1.33 -2.02 -5.75
CA VAL A 118 -0.49 -1.45 -6.82
C VAL A 118 -0.57 0.08 -6.84
N MET A 119 -1.77 0.66 -6.68
CA MET A 119 -1.93 2.11 -6.55
C MET A 119 -1.19 2.66 -5.32
N GLY A 120 -1.16 1.92 -4.21
CA GLY A 120 -0.39 2.24 -3.02
C GLY A 120 1.12 2.23 -3.26
N LEU A 121 1.64 1.24 -4.00
CA LEU A 121 3.04 1.21 -4.43
C LEU A 121 3.37 2.39 -5.35
N ALA A 122 2.48 2.70 -6.30
CA ALA A 122 2.62 3.86 -7.18
C ALA A 122 2.62 5.16 -6.37
N ALA A 123 1.75 5.30 -5.37
CA ALA A 123 1.74 6.46 -4.48
C ALA A 123 3.04 6.58 -3.68
N ILE A 124 3.63 5.47 -3.20
CA ILE A 124 4.96 5.50 -2.57
C ILE A 124 6.01 5.99 -3.57
N ALA A 125 6.03 5.42 -4.79
CA ALA A 125 7.01 5.78 -5.81
C ALA A 125 6.92 7.27 -6.20
N THR A 126 5.71 7.79 -6.46
CA THR A 126 5.54 9.21 -6.80
C THR A 126 5.86 10.12 -5.61
N GLY A 127 5.58 9.70 -4.37
CA GLY A 127 5.92 10.46 -3.17
C GLY A 127 7.43 10.52 -2.92
N LEU A 128 8.15 9.42 -3.16
CA LEU A 128 9.61 9.39 -3.14
C LEU A 128 10.18 10.33 -4.21
N GLN A 129 9.70 10.23 -5.45
CA GLN A 129 10.14 11.08 -6.55
C GLN A 129 9.88 12.58 -6.26
N GLU A 130 8.69 12.92 -5.77
CA GLU A 130 8.32 14.30 -5.40
C GLU A 130 9.24 14.82 -4.30
N LYS A 131 9.47 14.04 -3.23
CA LYS A 131 10.34 14.47 -2.13
C LYS A 131 11.79 14.62 -2.56
N THR A 132 12.31 13.71 -3.38
CA THR A 132 13.67 13.80 -3.92
C THR A 132 13.81 15.04 -4.81
N SER A 133 12.81 15.32 -5.65
CA SER A 133 12.79 16.53 -6.50
C SER A 133 12.85 17.80 -5.65
N PHE A 134 12.05 17.89 -4.57
CA PHE A 134 12.09 19.04 -3.65
C PHE A 134 13.43 19.21 -2.94
N LEU A 135 14.12 18.11 -2.62
CA LEU A 135 15.44 18.18 -2.01
C LEU A 135 16.51 18.61 -3.01
N GLN A 136 16.42 18.14 -4.26
CA GLN A 136 17.34 18.53 -5.33
C GLN A 136 17.20 20.01 -5.67
N THR A 137 15.96 20.48 -5.89
CA THR A 137 15.70 21.89 -6.23
C THR A 137 15.89 22.80 -5.02
N GLY A 138 15.31 22.44 -3.86
CA GLY A 138 15.33 23.28 -2.67
C GLY A 138 16.71 23.42 -2.02
N LYS A 139 17.60 22.41 -2.14
CA LYS A 139 18.99 22.51 -1.69
C LYS A 139 19.98 22.88 -2.81
N GLY A 140 19.51 23.02 -4.05
CA GLY A 140 20.35 23.30 -5.20
C GLY A 140 21.46 22.26 -5.43
N LEU A 141 21.15 20.96 -5.24
CA LEU A 141 22.14 19.89 -5.37
C LEU A 141 22.68 19.81 -6.80
N LYS A 142 24.02 19.79 -6.95
CA LYS A 142 24.69 19.75 -8.26
C LYS A 142 25.89 18.80 -8.24
N GLY A 143 26.35 18.38 -9.41
CA GLY A 143 27.58 17.60 -9.56
C GLY A 143 27.58 16.32 -8.74
N ASP A 144 28.63 16.13 -7.94
CA ASP A 144 28.83 14.97 -7.06
C ASP A 144 27.72 14.80 -6.00
N GLN A 145 27.07 15.88 -5.58
CA GLN A 145 25.98 15.86 -4.61
C GLN A 145 24.75 15.08 -5.11
N LEU A 146 24.59 14.92 -6.43
CA LEU A 146 23.55 14.09 -7.03
C LEU A 146 23.78 12.58 -6.76
N TYR A 147 24.99 12.19 -6.40
CA TYR A 147 25.34 10.84 -6.01
C TYR A 147 25.22 10.59 -4.50
N SER A 148 24.76 11.59 -3.74
CA SER A 148 24.49 11.44 -2.32
C SER A 148 23.36 10.43 -2.05
N GLY A 149 23.33 9.91 -0.82
CA GLY A 149 22.28 9.00 -0.36
C GLY A 149 20.87 9.61 -0.42
N ILE A 150 20.75 10.94 -0.38
CA ILE A 150 19.46 11.65 -0.48
C ILE A 150 18.79 11.38 -1.83
N VAL A 151 19.56 11.20 -2.91
CA VAL A 151 19.04 10.93 -4.25
C VAL A 151 19.07 9.44 -4.56
N ARG A 152 20.19 8.76 -4.25
CA ARG A 152 20.38 7.36 -4.62
C ARG A 152 19.54 6.37 -3.81
N LEU A 153 19.29 6.61 -2.51
CA LEU A 153 18.49 5.69 -1.70
C LEU A 153 17.02 5.63 -2.15
N PRO A 154 16.33 6.77 -2.40
CA PRO A 154 15.00 6.74 -3.00
C PRO A 154 14.96 6.06 -4.37
N ALA A 155 16.00 6.26 -5.20
CA ALA A 155 16.09 5.59 -6.51
C ALA A 155 16.16 4.06 -6.37
N VAL A 156 17.02 3.56 -5.49
CA VAL A 156 17.10 2.13 -5.18
C VAL A 156 15.78 1.62 -4.58
N ALA A 157 15.17 2.38 -3.67
CA ALA A 157 13.88 2.01 -3.08
C ALA A 157 12.77 1.89 -4.14
N MET A 158 12.75 2.75 -5.16
CA MET A 158 11.80 2.63 -6.28
C MET A 158 12.01 1.35 -7.08
N VAL A 159 13.26 0.95 -7.35
CA VAL A 159 13.56 -0.33 -8.02
C VAL A 159 13.08 -1.50 -7.16
N LEU A 160 13.38 -1.49 -5.86
CA LEU A 160 12.95 -2.54 -4.93
C LEU A 160 11.42 -2.62 -4.81
N LEU A 161 10.72 -1.49 -4.83
CA LEU A 161 9.25 -1.45 -4.83
C LEU A 161 8.67 -2.05 -6.11
N ALA A 162 9.28 -1.81 -7.27
CA ALA A 162 8.88 -2.42 -8.53
C ALA A 162 9.08 -3.94 -8.49
N LEU A 163 10.25 -4.41 -8.03
CA LEU A 163 10.54 -5.84 -7.87
C LEU A 163 9.58 -6.51 -6.90
N LEU A 164 9.27 -5.88 -5.76
CA LEU A 164 8.26 -6.35 -4.82
C LEU A 164 6.90 -6.49 -5.51
N GLY A 165 6.48 -5.46 -6.26
CA GLY A 165 5.28 -5.47 -7.10
C GLY A 165 5.20 -6.71 -7.98
N LEU A 166 6.26 -6.97 -8.75
CA LEU A 166 6.34 -8.10 -9.67
C LEU A 166 6.28 -9.44 -8.94
N VAL A 167 7.06 -9.62 -7.87
CA VAL A 167 7.12 -10.89 -7.12
C VAL A 167 5.79 -11.24 -6.49
N VAL A 168 5.15 -10.27 -5.81
CA VAL A 168 3.85 -10.49 -5.17
C VAL A 168 2.79 -10.80 -6.23
N LEU A 169 2.73 -10.04 -7.33
CA LEU A 169 1.74 -10.29 -8.39
C LEU A 169 1.97 -11.63 -9.09
N TYR A 170 3.22 -12.04 -9.31
CA TYR A 170 3.56 -13.35 -9.87
C TYR A 170 3.01 -14.49 -9.00
N HIS A 171 3.24 -14.43 -7.68
CA HIS A 171 2.74 -15.43 -6.74
C HIS A 171 1.20 -15.54 -6.72
N GLN A 172 0.52 -14.41 -6.95
CA GLN A 172 -0.93 -14.35 -7.04
C GLN A 172 -1.51 -14.93 -8.34
N VAL A 173 -0.68 -15.17 -9.37
CA VAL A 173 -1.08 -15.80 -10.63
C VAL A 173 -0.80 -17.30 -10.60
N SER A 174 0.41 -17.71 -10.18
CA SER A 174 0.87 -19.11 -10.20
C SER A 174 0.01 -20.06 -9.38
N SER A 175 -0.62 -19.56 -8.33
CA SER A 175 -1.56 -20.29 -7.47
C SER A 175 -2.87 -20.75 -8.14
N ARG A 176 -3.19 -20.28 -9.35
CA ARG A 176 -4.38 -20.74 -10.11
C ARG A 176 -4.14 -21.97 -10.96
N VAL A 177 -2.88 -22.35 -11.20
CA VAL A 177 -2.51 -23.45 -12.12
C VAL A 177 -2.34 -24.77 -11.38
N ALA A 178 -2.24 -24.74 -10.05
CA ALA A 178 -1.98 -25.92 -9.21
C ALA A 178 -3.23 -26.45 -8.47
N GLY A 179 -4.43 -26.09 -8.89
CA GLY A 179 -5.70 -26.49 -8.26
C GLY A 179 -6.67 -27.11 -9.24
#